data_AF-A0A7Y8L5U5-F1
#
_entry.id   AF-A0A7Y8L5U5-F1
#
_cell.length_a   1.000
_cell.length_b   1.000
_cell.length_c   1.000
_cell.angle_alpha   90.00
_cell.angle_beta   90.00
_cell.angle_gamma   90.00
#
_symmetry.space_group_name_H-M   'P 1'
#
loop_
_entity.id
_entity.type
_entity.pdbx_description
1 polymer ?
#
loop_
_entity_poly.entity_id
_entity_poly.type
_entity_poly.pdbx_seq_one_letter_code
_entity_poly.pdbx_strand_id
1 'polypeptide(L)'
;MTKKEDLRARLRISAKQLEAVNELLLDPKSRVIQEFLAVVAKYGTPEEINAKAAEAGKLENLLARLEKEKSPYLDEVKWLLAQRDARAFISVAEYRKSVLGDQASKMKFKDRFAVTLEISAAQYFPWVIEEAKQAIARRELMPGRFIRVRKMKEQEADHGDILAFSAAMQVMGASFVETLDTKGTDGSNVHLGGPETITGYFGGIGQPNDYPLKWVDEFLYYYTNYGIRQVLNINPGTVFLGYLLRKLGIQNEFKISVFMGNDNPYAALWTLLAAKLFSAKDGSCPLIGFNLSNSVNNRTIEIIAEVRKKLGFEDIVRIEHHITETYKSIVRQPYNRREELVQLADHVANIAAKHEGSEIETEKGREHPSDIFDYFREKKEIEASGEMPALLRNYLDKHDSVNLTARALTEKGLSFKAAPLLHHR
;
A
#
# COMPACT_ATOMS: atom_id res chain seq x y z
N MET A 1 11.64 -42.01 17.62
CA MET A 1 11.20 -40.67 17.15
C MET A 1 10.57 -39.96 18.33
N THR A 2 10.99 -38.72 18.59
CA THR A 2 10.49 -37.97 19.76
C THR A 2 8.99 -37.71 19.59
N LYS A 3 8.22 -37.62 20.69
CA LYS A 3 6.77 -37.29 20.63
C LYS A 3 6.47 -36.05 19.75
N LYS A 4 7.43 -35.13 19.62
CA LYS A 4 7.33 -33.94 18.77
C LYS A 4 7.41 -34.24 17.27
N GLU A 5 8.20 -35.22 16.84
CA GLU A 5 8.31 -35.61 15.43
C GLU A 5 7.03 -36.29 14.94
N ASP A 6 6.44 -37.15 15.77
CA ASP A 6 5.12 -37.74 15.50
C ASP A 6 4.05 -36.66 15.34
N LEU A 7 4.00 -35.69 16.25
CA LEU A 7 3.08 -34.55 16.15
C LEU A 7 3.32 -33.70 14.89
N ARG A 8 4.57 -33.49 14.48
CA ARG A 8 4.89 -32.76 13.24
C ARG A 8 4.41 -33.51 11.99
N ALA A 9 4.57 -34.83 11.96
CA ALA A 9 4.12 -35.65 10.84
C ALA A 9 2.60 -35.54 10.63
N ARG A 10 1.83 -35.40 11.72
CA ARG A 10 0.37 -35.21 11.69
C ARG A 10 -0.09 -33.89 11.07
N LEU A 11 0.79 -32.89 10.92
CA LEU A 11 0.47 -31.60 10.28
C LEU A 11 0.49 -31.66 8.74
N ARG A 12 0.86 -32.79 8.14
CA ARG A 12 0.89 -32.94 6.68
C ARG A 12 -0.54 -32.85 6.11
N ILE A 13 -0.76 -31.88 5.23
CA ILE A 13 -1.98 -31.81 4.41
C ILE A 13 -1.91 -32.91 3.34
N SER A 14 -2.88 -33.81 3.34
CA SER A 14 -2.93 -34.92 2.38
C SER A 14 -3.31 -34.43 0.97
N ALA A 15 -2.85 -35.15 -0.06
CA ALA A 15 -3.23 -34.88 -1.45
C ALA A 15 -4.76 -34.87 -1.65
N LYS A 16 -5.47 -35.80 -1.01
CA LYS A 16 -6.94 -35.88 -1.03
C LYS A 16 -7.63 -34.58 -0.59
N GLN A 17 -7.08 -33.89 0.41
CA GLN A 17 -7.66 -32.61 0.86
C GLN A 17 -7.39 -31.47 -0.13
N LEU A 18 -6.25 -31.48 -0.81
CA LEU A 18 -5.96 -30.52 -1.88
C LEU A 18 -6.83 -30.79 -3.12
N GLU A 19 -7.05 -32.06 -3.43
CA GLU A 19 -7.94 -32.49 -4.52
C GLU A 19 -9.39 -32.03 -4.27
N ALA A 20 -9.91 -32.19 -3.05
CA ALA A 20 -11.24 -31.69 -2.69
C ALA A 20 -11.40 -30.16 -2.89
N VAL A 21 -10.34 -29.38 -2.63
CA VAL A 21 -10.34 -27.93 -2.93
C VAL A 21 -10.41 -27.70 -4.44
N ASN A 22 -9.64 -28.43 -5.24
CA ASN A 22 -9.68 -28.31 -6.70
C ASN A 22 -11.04 -28.73 -7.26
N GLU A 23 -11.62 -29.82 -6.77
CA GLU A 23 -12.96 -30.28 -7.17
C GLU A 23 -13.99 -29.17 -6.96
N LEU A 24 -13.98 -28.47 -5.81
CA LEU A 24 -14.88 -27.34 -5.56
C LEU A 24 -14.65 -26.16 -6.52
N LEU A 25 -13.39 -25.83 -6.82
CA LEU A 25 -13.03 -24.71 -7.69
C LEU A 25 -13.33 -24.99 -9.16
N LEU A 26 -13.34 -26.26 -9.56
CA LEU A 26 -13.57 -26.72 -10.93
C LEU A 26 -14.99 -27.25 -11.16
N ASP A 27 -15.81 -27.39 -10.11
CA ASP A 27 -17.19 -27.85 -10.23
C ASP A 27 -18.03 -26.81 -10.99
N PRO A 28 -18.57 -27.16 -12.18
CA PRO A 28 -19.41 -26.24 -12.95
C PRO A 28 -20.73 -25.90 -12.25
N LYS A 29 -21.09 -26.56 -11.15
CA LYS A 29 -22.27 -26.26 -10.31
C LYS A 29 -21.94 -25.40 -9.09
N SER A 30 -20.67 -25.09 -8.84
CA SER A 30 -20.26 -24.24 -7.72
C SER A 30 -20.73 -22.80 -7.95
N ARG A 31 -21.78 -22.40 -7.25
CA ARG A 31 -22.39 -21.08 -7.39
C ARG A 31 -21.40 -19.94 -7.13
N VAL A 32 -20.58 -20.06 -6.09
CA VAL A 32 -19.62 -19.01 -5.69
C VAL A 32 -18.56 -18.77 -6.77
N ILE A 33 -18.18 -19.83 -7.49
CA ILE A 33 -17.21 -19.77 -8.58
C ILE A 33 -17.85 -19.27 -9.86
N GLN A 34 -19.07 -19.73 -10.18
CA GLN A 34 -19.82 -19.24 -11.34
C GLN A 34 -20.09 -17.74 -11.26
N GLU A 35 -20.53 -17.23 -10.10
CA GLU A 35 -20.80 -15.80 -9.92
C GLU A 35 -19.51 -14.98 -10.04
N PHE A 36 -18.38 -15.45 -9.50
CA PHE A 36 -17.07 -14.84 -9.69
C PHE A 36 -16.65 -14.79 -11.17
N LEU A 37 -16.71 -15.93 -11.87
CA LEU A 37 -16.35 -16.02 -13.28
C LEU A 37 -17.27 -15.16 -14.16
N ALA A 38 -18.55 -15.05 -13.81
CA ALA A 38 -19.49 -14.19 -14.53
C ALA A 38 -19.10 -12.70 -14.43
N VAL A 39 -18.56 -12.25 -13.30
CA VAL A 39 -18.01 -10.88 -13.18
C VAL A 39 -16.77 -10.72 -14.04
N VAL A 40 -15.82 -11.66 -13.98
CA VAL A 40 -14.58 -11.61 -14.79
C VAL A 40 -14.91 -11.57 -16.30
N ALA A 41 -15.87 -12.39 -16.74
CA ALA A 41 -16.26 -12.50 -18.14
C ALA A 41 -16.81 -11.19 -18.74
N LYS A 42 -17.29 -10.24 -17.92
CA LYS A 42 -17.70 -8.91 -18.40
C LYS A 42 -16.53 -8.11 -19.00
N TYR A 43 -15.30 -8.38 -18.58
CA TYR A 43 -14.11 -7.60 -18.96
C TYR A 43 -13.29 -8.23 -20.08
N GLY A 44 -13.49 -9.53 -20.34
CA GLY A 44 -12.82 -10.31 -21.38
C GLY A 44 -12.05 -11.51 -20.82
N THR A 45 -11.16 -12.08 -21.64
CA THR A 45 -10.21 -13.09 -21.17
C THR A 45 -9.12 -12.47 -20.27
N PRO A 46 -8.43 -13.24 -19.42
CA PRO A 46 -7.29 -12.74 -18.64
C PRO A 46 -6.24 -12.00 -19.50
N GLU A 47 -5.96 -12.48 -20.71
CA GLU A 47 -5.03 -11.85 -21.64
C GLU A 47 -5.54 -10.48 -22.12
N GLU A 48 -6.82 -10.39 -22.50
CA GLU A 48 -7.45 -9.13 -22.92
C GLU A 48 -7.50 -8.12 -21.77
N ILE A 49 -7.83 -8.58 -20.56
CA ILE A 49 -7.87 -7.77 -19.34
C ILE A 49 -6.49 -7.17 -19.06
N ASN A 50 -5.44 -8.00 -19.07
CA ASN A 50 -4.06 -7.56 -18.86
C ASN A 50 -3.58 -6.61 -19.96
N ALA A 51 -3.93 -6.87 -21.23
CA ALA A 51 -3.56 -6.01 -22.35
C ALA A 51 -4.20 -4.62 -22.25
N LYS A 52 -5.50 -4.56 -21.93
CA LYS A 52 -6.22 -3.29 -21.68
C LYS A 52 -5.57 -2.51 -20.54
N ALA A 53 -5.28 -3.17 -19.42
CA ALA A 53 -4.66 -2.54 -18.27
C ALA A 53 -3.25 -2.01 -18.58
N ALA A 54 -2.43 -2.78 -19.30
CA ALA A 54 -1.11 -2.36 -19.71
C ALA A 54 -1.16 -1.14 -20.64
N GLU A 55 -2.09 -1.10 -21.59
CA GLU A 55 -2.28 0.04 -22.48
C GLU A 55 -2.76 1.27 -21.72
N ALA A 56 -3.78 1.13 -20.86
CA ALA A 56 -4.32 2.23 -20.08
C ALA A 56 -3.31 2.84 -19.10
N GLY A 57 -2.39 2.02 -18.59
CA GLY A 57 -1.36 2.43 -17.64
C GLY A 57 -0.10 3.04 -18.25
N LYS A 58 0.05 3.11 -19.58
CA LYS A 58 1.22 3.73 -20.23
C LYS A 58 1.28 5.22 -19.94
N LEU A 59 2.46 5.74 -19.56
CA LEU A 59 2.65 7.17 -19.25
C LEU A 59 2.18 8.06 -20.40
N GLU A 60 2.53 7.73 -21.64
CA GLU A 60 2.13 8.46 -22.84
C GLU A 60 0.60 8.53 -23.00
N ASN A 61 -0.11 7.45 -22.67
CA ASN A 61 -1.57 7.40 -22.75
C ASN A 61 -2.23 8.16 -21.61
N LEU A 62 -1.67 8.10 -20.40
CA LEU A 62 -2.13 8.91 -19.26
C LEU A 62 -2.01 10.40 -19.58
N LEU A 63 -0.87 10.84 -20.12
CA LEU A 63 -0.63 12.24 -20.51
C LEU A 63 -1.54 12.67 -21.66
N ALA A 64 -1.72 11.84 -22.69
CA ALA A 64 -2.62 12.15 -23.81
C ALA A 64 -4.08 12.28 -23.36
N ARG A 65 -4.52 11.46 -22.39
CA ARG A 65 -5.86 11.57 -21.80
C ARG A 65 -6.02 12.85 -20.97
N LEU A 66 -5.04 13.17 -20.13
CA LEU A 66 -5.03 14.44 -19.38
C LEU A 66 -5.15 15.65 -20.31
N GLU A 67 -4.42 15.65 -21.43
CA GLU A 67 -4.49 16.69 -22.45
C GLU A 67 -5.86 16.76 -23.12
N LYS A 68 -6.40 15.61 -23.55
CA LYS A 68 -7.74 15.53 -24.16
C LYS A 68 -8.85 16.00 -23.21
N GLU A 69 -8.75 15.64 -21.94
CA GLU A 69 -9.69 16.02 -20.88
C GLU A 69 -9.49 17.47 -20.42
N LYS A 70 -8.47 18.18 -20.94
CA LYS A 70 -8.06 19.53 -20.50
C LYS A 70 -7.87 19.60 -18.99
N SER A 71 -7.29 18.54 -18.43
CA SER A 71 -7.03 18.45 -17.00
C SER A 71 -6.11 19.60 -16.56
N PRO A 72 -6.44 20.30 -15.46
CA PRO A 72 -5.57 21.34 -14.91
C PRO A 72 -4.23 20.79 -14.40
N TYR A 73 -4.13 19.46 -14.21
CA TYR A 73 -2.97 18.80 -13.63
C TYR A 73 -1.87 18.45 -14.64
N LEU A 74 -2.14 18.56 -15.94
CA LEU A 74 -1.17 18.18 -16.98
C LEU A 74 0.14 18.97 -16.86
N ASP A 75 0.05 20.27 -16.62
CA ASP A 75 1.23 21.14 -16.53
C ASP A 75 2.07 20.83 -15.29
N GLU A 76 1.43 20.42 -14.19
CA GLU A 76 2.14 20.02 -12.97
C GLU A 76 2.83 18.66 -13.13
N VAL A 77 2.23 17.71 -13.86
CA VAL A 77 2.90 16.44 -14.21
C VAL A 77 4.11 16.72 -15.11
N LYS A 78 3.96 17.59 -16.12
CA LYS A 78 5.07 18.02 -17.00
C LYS A 78 6.16 18.75 -16.21
N TRP A 79 5.79 19.57 -15.23
CA TRP A 79 6.73 20.23 -14.33
C TRP A 79 7.54 19.19 -13.53
N LEU A 80 6.88 18.20 -12.93
CA LEU A 80 7.55 17.14 -12.16
C LEU A 80 8.53 16.33 -13.03
N LEU A 81 8.12 16.00 -14.27
CA LEU A 81 8.98 15.37 -15.27
C LEU A 81 10.22 16.21 -15.56
N ALA A 82 10.04 17.52 -15.77
CA ALA A 82 11.16 18.44 -16.01
C ALA A 82 12.10 18.55 -14.79
N GLN A 83 11.58 18.57 -13.55
CA GLN A 83 12.41 18.59 -12.34
C GLN A 83 13.24 17.31 -12.18
N ARG A 84 12.64 16.15 -12.49
CA ARG A 84 13.36 14.88 -12.52
C ARG A 84 14.49 14.91 -13.54
N ASP A 85 14.20 15.31 -14.77
CA ASP A 85 15.15 15.30 -15.87
C ASP A 85 16.29 16.32 -15.65
N ALA A 86 15.99 17.44 -15.00
CA ALA A 86 16.97 18.43 -14.53
C ALA A 86 17.76 17.96 -13.30
N ARG A 87 17.46 16.79 -12.72
CA ARG A 87 18.05 16.27 -11.47
C ARG A 87 17.95 17.27 -10.31
N ALA A 88 16.80 17.95 -10.19
CA ALA A 88 16.58 18.97 -9.17
C ALA A 88 16.49 18.41 -7.73
N PHE A 89 16.16 17.13 -7.59
CA PHE A 89 16.09 16.44 -6.31
C PHE A 89 17.48 16.03 -5.81
N ILE A 90 17.67 16.06 -4.49
CA ILE A 90 18.92 15.62 -3.86
C ILE A 90 19.23 14.15 -4.22
N SER A 91 20.50 13.84 -4.52
CA SER A 91 20.91 12.44 -4.73
C SER A 91 21.00 11.68 -3.40
N VAL A 92 20.93 10.35 -3.43
CA VAL A 92 21.10 9.54 -2.20
C VAL A 92 22.48 9.76 -1.58
N ALA A 93 23.51 9.89 -2.40
CA ALA A 93 24.87 10.15 -1.94
C ALA A 93 25.00 11.52 -1.25
N GLU A 94 24.42 12.57 -1.84
CA GLU A 94 24.40 13.91 -1.25
C GLU A 94 23.59 13.97 0.04
N TYR A 95 22.46 13.26 0.11
CA TYR A 95 21.65 13.16 1.32
C TYR A 95 22.44 12.47 2.44
N ARG A 96 23.10 11.34 2.15
CA ARG A 96 23.95 10.66 3.14
C ARG A 96 25.09 11.56 3.61
N LYS A 97 25.70 12.34 2.70
CA LYS A 97 26.73 13.33 3.05
C LYS A 97 26.19 14.46 3.91
N SER A 98 24.96 14.94 3.69
CA SER A 98 24.36 15.99 4.53
C SER A 98 24.03 15.49 5.95
N VAL A 99 23.84 14.18 6.13
CA VAL A 99 23.60 13.56 7.44
C VAL A 99 24.92 13.23 8.17
N LEU A 100 25.88 12.59 7.49
CA LEU A 100 27.08 12.00 8.11
C LEU A 100 28.37 12.80 7.88
N GLY A 101 28.34 13.85 7.06
CA GLY A 101 29.53 14.53 6.56
C GLY A 101 30.46 13.57 5.80
N ASP A 102 31.76 13.70 6.04
CA ASP A 102 32.79 12.89 5.37
C ASP A 102 32.75 11.40 5.74
N GLN A 103 32.03 11.01 6.80
CA GLN A 103 31.87 9.60 7.15
C GLN A 103 30.98 8.85 6.14
N ALA A 104 30.15 9.55 5.37
CA ALA A 104 29.27 8.94 4.38
C ALA A 104 30.04 8.11 3.33
N SER A 105 31.23 8.55 2.91
CA SER A 105 32.06 7.86 1.91
C SER A 105 32.83 6.66 2.47
N LYS A 106 32.94 6.56 3.81
CA LYS A 106 33.65 5.48 4.52
C LYS A 106 32.68 4.41 5.02
N MET A 107 31.40 4.73 5.13
CA MET A 107 30.37 3.84 5.65
C MET A 107 29.85 2.90 4.57
N LYS A 108 29.76 1.61 4.89
CA LYS A 108 29.09 0.62 4.05
C LYS A 108 27.64 0.49 4.49
N PHE A 109 26.71 0.82 3.59
CA PHE A 109 25.28 0.73 3.86
C PHE A 109 24.74 -0.68 3.60
N LYS A 110 23.81 -1.14 4.45
CA LYS A 110 23.16 -2.45 4.32
C LYS A 110 22.07 -2.48 3.23
N ASP A 111 22.45 -2.32 1.97
CA ASP A 111 21.50 -2.17 0.84
C ASP A 111 20.58 -3.38 0.61
N ARG A 112 20.99 -4.59 1.04
CA ARG A 112 20.12 -5.79 1.03
C ARG A 112 18.84 -5.58 1.84
N PHE A 113 18.93 -4.84 2.94
CA PHE A 113 17.85 -4.61 3.89
C PHE A 113 17.26 -3.20 3.74
N ALA A 114 17.45 -2.56 2.58
CA ALA A 114 16.98 -1.20 2.35
C ALA A 114 15.46 -1.09 2.61
N VAL A 115 15.10 -0.23 3.57
CA VAL A 115 13.73 0.01 4.01
C VAL A 115 13.00 0.88 2.99
N THR A 116 11.84 0.46 2.49
CA THR A 116 11.02 1.31 1.63
C THR A 116 10.44 2.47 2.45
N LEU A 117 10.72 3.71 2.06
CA LEU A 117 10.07 4.89 2.63
C LEU A 117 8.64 4.98 2.06
N GLU A 118 7.64 4.91 2.93
CA GLU A 118 6.23 4.89 2.57
C GLU A 118 5.46 6.01 3.30
N ILE A 119 4.65 6.74 2.54
CA ILE A 119 3.70 7.73 3.06
C ILE A 119 2.27 7.29 2.75
N SER A 120 1.36 7.50 3.71
CA SER A 120 -0.04 7.14 3.57
C SER A 120 -0.97 8.35 3.59
N ALA A 121 -2.15 8.16 2.98
CA ALA A 121 -3.14 9.18 2.69
C ALA A 121 -2.61 10.33 1.81
N ALA A 122 -1.95 9.99 0.70
CA ALA A 122 -1.65 10.90 -0.40
C ALA A 122 -2.92 11.14 -1.25
N GLN A 123 -3.91 11.82 -0.67
CA GLN A 123 -5.28 11.81 -1.20
C GLN A 123 -5.45 12.53 -2.54
N TYR A 124 -4.70 13.60 -2.77
CA TYR A 124 -4.87 14.46 -3.94
C TYR A 124 -3.55 14.63 -4.68
N PHE A 125 -3.59 14.58 -6.01
CA PHE A 125 -2.40 14.81 -6.84
C PHE A 125 -1.67 16.14 -6.52
N PRO A 126 -2.37 17.27 -6.32
CA PRO A 126 -1.70 18.53 -5.93
C PRO A 126 -0.85 18.44 -4.66
N TRP A 127 -1.19 17.57 -3.71
CA TRP A 127 -0.40 17.40 -2.50
C TRP A 127 0.97 16.77 -2.79
N VAL A 128 1.05 15.85 -3.76
CA VAL A 128 2.32 15.26 -4.21
C VAL A 128 3.21 16.33 -4.86
N ILE A 129 2.61 17.29 -5.56
CA ILE A 129 3.34 18.41 -6.15
C ILE A 129 3.88 19.36 -5.08
N GLU A 130 3.09 19.69 -4.06
CA GLU A 130 3.57 20.49 -2.93
C GLU A 130 4.67 19.78 -2.14
N GLU A 131 4.56 18.47 -1.95
CA GLU A 131 5.63 17.64 -1.36
C GLU A 131 6.90 17.66 -2.22
N ALA A 132 6.78 17.53 -3.55
CA ALA A 132 7.91 17.59 -4.46
C ALA A 132 8.60 18.97 -4.43
N LYS A 133 7.83 20.07 -4.41
CA LYS A 133 8.35 21.43 -4.25
C LYS A 133 9.09 21.58 -2.92
N GLN A 134 8.49 21.11 -1.83
CA GLN A 134 9.13 21.11 -0.51
C GLN A 134 10.44 20.31 -0.54
N ALA A 135 10.43 19.11 -1.13
CA ALA A 135 11.58 18.23 -1.16
C ALA A 135 12.76 18.81 -1.93
N ILE A 136 12.51 19.50 -3.04
CA ILE A 136 13.54 20.23 -3.77
C ILE A 136 14.08 21.39 -2.92
N ALA A 137 13.19 22.22 -2.36
CA ALA A 137 13.57 23.40 -1.61
C ALA A 137 14.40 23.08 -0.34
N ARG A 138 14.04 21.99 0.35
CA ARG A 138 14.67 21.56 1.60
C ARG A 138 15.73 20.48 1.43
N ARG A 139 15.95 20.03 0.19
CA ARG A 139 16.84 18.91 -0.14
C ARG A 139 16.48 17.63 0.63
N GLU A 140 15.20 17.31 0.64
CA GLU A 140 14.60 16.13 1.28
C GLU A 140 14.37 14.99 0.27
N LEU A 141 14.11 13.80 0.79
CA LEU A 141 13.80 12.61 0.00
C LEU A 141 12.29 12.45 -0.17
N MET A 142 11.83 12.31 -1.41
CA MET A 142 10.49 11.83 -1.73
C MET A 142 10.39 10.31 -1.44
N PRO A 143 9.28 9.84 -0.84
CA PRO A 143 9.11 8.43 -0.52
C PRO A 143 9.05 7.56 -1.79
N GLY A 144 9.47 6.30 -1.67
CA GLY A 144 9.41 5.33 -2.78
C GLY A 144 8.03 4.68 -2.94
N ARG A 145 7.10 4.98 -2.02
CA ARG A 145 5.77 4.41 -2.04
C ARG A 145 4.70 5.30 -1.41
N PHE A 146 3.52 5.29 -2.03
CA PHE A 146 2.37 6.10 -1.65
C PHE A 146 1.14 5.24 -1.46
N ILE A 147 0.34 5.53 -0.43
CA ILE A 147 -0.97 4.91 -0.25
C ILE A 147 -2.03 5.99 -0.38
N ARG A 148 -3.04 5.74 -1.22
CA ARG A 148 -4.22 6.57 -1.34
C ARG A 148 -5.42 5.84 -0.76
N VAL A 149 -6.11 6.51 0.14
CA VAL A 149 -7.27 5.97 0.87
C VAL A 149 -8.57 6.70 0.51
N ARG A 150 -8.52 7.55 -0.53
CA ARG A 150 -9.60 8.35 -1.10
C ARG A 150 -10.52 7.51 -1.97
N LYS A 151 -11.80 7.90 -2.01
CA LYS A 151 -12.85 7.24 -2.80
C LYS A 151 -12.51 7.24 -4.31
N MET A 152 -12.55 6.08 -4.96
CA MET A 152 -12.15 5.96 -6.38
C MET A 152 -13.07 6.74 -7.31
N LYS A 153 -14.39 6.71 -7.07
CA LYS A 153 -15.36 7.48 -7.86
C LYS A 153 -15.14 8.98 -7.75
N GLU A 154 -14.72 9.45 -6.57
CA GLU A 154 -14.40 10.86 -6.37
C GLU A 154 -13.12 11.24 -7.13
N GLN A 155 -12.08 10.40 -7.07
CA GLN A 155 -10.84 10.61 -7.83
C GLN A 155 -11.07 10.62 -9.35
N GLU A 156 -11.91 9.72 -9.85
CA GLU A 156 -12.29 9.62 -11.26
C GLU A 156 -13.02 10.88 -11.75
N ALA A 157 -13.87 11.47 -10.90
CA ALA A 157 -14.61 12.70 -11.23
C ALA A 157 -13.76 13.98 -11.08
N ASP A 158 -12.59 13.90 -10.44
CA ASP A 158 -11.78 15.06 -10.07
C ASP A 158 -10.81 15.47 -11.17
N HIS A 159 -11.37 15.80 -12.36
CA HIS A 159 -10.65 16.44 -13.46
C HIS A 159 -9.29 15.82 -13.84
N GLY A 160 -9.20 14.48 -13.84
CA GLY A 160 -7.99 13.75 -14.21
C GLY A 160 -7.03 13.46 -13.05
N ASP A 161 -7.39 13.72 -11.80
CA ASP A 161 -6.58 13.45 -10.61
C ASP A 161 -6.02 12.01 -10.57
N ILE A 162 -6.85 11.00 -10.85
CA ILE A 162 -6.41 9.59 -10.92
C ILE A 162 -5.31 9.35 -11.98
N LEU A 163 -5.40 10.03 -13.13
CA LEU A 163 -4.43 9.92 -14.23
C LEU A 163 -3.14 10.67 -13.87
N ALA A 164 -3.26 11.87 -13.33
CA ALA A 164 -2.14 12.72 -12.93
C ALA A 164 -1.32 12.07 -11.80
N PHE A 165 -2.00 11.49 -10.81
CA PHE A 165 -1.34 10.75 -9.74
C PHE A 165 -0.59 9.53 -10.29
N SER A 166 -1.25 8.71 -11.11
CA SER A 166 -0.62 7.53 -11.74
C SER A 166 0.60 7.91 -12.58
N ALA A 167 0.51 9.00 -13.34
CA ALA A 167 1.62 9.53 -14.12
C ALA A 167 2.77 10.02 -13.23
N ALA A 168 2.48 10.74 -12.15
CA ALA A 168 3.48 11.22 -11.20
C ALA A 168 4.26 10.05 -10.56
N MET A 169 3.56 8.99 -10.15
CA MET A 169 4.21 7.81 -9.58
C MET A 169 5.19 7.17 -10.57
N GLN A 170 4.84 7.09 -11.86
CA GLN A 170 5.74 6.61 -12.91
C GLN A 170 6.92 7.56 -13.15
N VAL A 171 6.70 8.87 -13.15
CA VAL A 171 7.77 9.87 -13.26
C VAL A 171 8.79 9.66 -12.13
N MET A 172 8.32 9.43 -10.91
CA MET A 172 9.13 9.23 -9.71
C MET A 172 9.75 7.82 -9.60
N GLY A 173 9.21 6.85 -10.34
CA GLY A 173 9.49 5.42 -10.15
C GLY A 173 8.97 4.88 -8.81
N ALA A 174 8.00 5.57 -8.21
CA ALA A 174 7.38 5.18 -6.96
C ALA A 174 6.25 4.17 -7.21
N SER A 175 6.02 3.29 -6.24
CA SER A 175 4.83 2.43 -6.24
C SER A 175 3.67 3.10 -5.53
N PHE A 176 2.44 2.75 -5.88
CA PHE A 176 1.28 3.26 -5.17
C PHE A 176 0.16 2.24 -5.05
N VAL A 177 -0.72 2.47 -4.09
CA VAL A 177 -1.91 1.65 -3.84
C VAL A 177 -3.12 2.56 -3.79
N GLU A 178 -4.16 2.16 -4.50
CA GLU A 178 -5.49 2.77 -4.43
C GLU A 178 -6.41 2.05 -3.45
N THR A 179 -7.48 2.70 -3.01
CA THR A 179 -8.47 2.10 -2.13
C THR A 179 -9.85 2.14 -2.78
N LEU A 180 -10.36 0.96 -3.14
CA LEU A 180 -11.68 0.82 -3.76
C LEU A 180 -12.82 1.27 -2.85
N ASP A 181 -13.91 1.74 -3.44
CA ASP A 181 -15.11 2.23 -2.76
C ASP A 181 -15.92 1.08 -2.13
N THR A 182 -15.82 -0.12 -2.72
CA THR A 182 -16.37 -1.39 -2.19
C THR A 182 -15.63 -1.90 -0.95
N LYS A 183 -15.33 -0.98 -0.04
CA LYS A 183 -14.72 -1.19 1.27
C LYS A 183 -15.73 -1.14 2.42
N GLY A 184 -17.03 -1.25 2.17
CA GLY A 184 -18.08 -1.35 3.21
C GLY A 184 -18.27 -0.13 4.13
N THR A 185 -17.56 0.98 3.90
CA THR A 185 -17.69 2.25 4.63
C THR A 185 -18.42 3.31 3.81
N ASP A 186 -19.10 2.91 2.75
CA ASP A 186 -19.84 3.74 1.80
C ASP A 186 -21.31 3.98 2.22
N GLY A 187 -21.67 3.64 3.46
CA GLY A 187 -23.04 3.73 3.98
C GLY A 187 -23.94 2.53 3.63
N SER A 188 -23.43 1.55 2.88
CA SER A 188 -24.16 0.32 2.54
C SER A 188 -24.39 -0.62 3.73
N ASN A 189 -23.60 -0.45 4.79
CA ASN A 189 -23.74 -1.24 5.99
C ASN A 189 -24.89 -0.69 6.85
N VAL A 190 -26.11 -1.15 6.58
CA VAL A 190 -27.33 -0.73 7.27
C VAL A 190 -27.37 -1.11 8.76
N HIS A 191 -26.43 -1.93 9.23
CA HIS A 191 -26.37 -2.42 10.61
C HIS A 191 -25.29 -1.73 11.46
N LEU A 192 -24.36 -0.98 10.86
CA LEU A 192 -23.28 -0.27 11.56
C LEU A 192 -23.41 1.25 11.37
N GLY A 193 -23.12 2.03 12.42
CA GLY A 193 -23.49 3.45 12.49
C GLY A 193 -22.65 4.44 11.67
N GLY A 194 -21.39 4.10 11.30
CA GLY A 194 -20.48 5.01 10.61
C GLY A 194 -19.03 4.53 10.64
N PRO A 195 -18.07 5.25 10.02
CA PRO A 195 -16.66 4.88 9.99
C PRO A 195 -16.08 4.53 11.36
N GLU A 196 -16.45 5.23 12.42
CA GLU A 196 -16.02 4.97 13.80
C GLU A 196 -16.47 3.59 14.29
N THR A 197 -17.72 3.21 14.01
CA THR A 197 -18.25 1.89 14.37
C THR A 197 -17.66 0.80 13.47
N ILE A 198 -17.50 1.08 12.17
CA ILE A 198 -17.04 0.11 11.17
C ILE A 198 -15.55 -0.22 11.37
N THR A 199 -14.73 0.78 11.63
CA THR A 199 -13.30 0.61 11.91
C THR A 199 -13.03 -0.05 13.27
N GLY A 200 -13.97 0.06 14.22
CA GLY A 200 -13.89 -0.56 15.54
C GLY A 200 -14.45 -1.98 15.64
N TYR A 201 -14.98 -2.56 14.56
CA TYR A 201 -15.61 -3.89 14.61
C TYR A 201 -14.56 -5.02 14.71
N PHE A 202 -14.69 -5.89 15.71
CA PHE A 202 -13.76 -7.00 15.94
C PHE A 202 -13.78 -7.99 14.75
N GLY A 203 -12.62 -8.20 14.11
CA GLY A 203 -12.45 -9.18 13.02
C GLY A 203 -12.64 -8.63 11.61
N GLY A 204 -12.82 -7.31 11.46
CA GLY A 204 -12.85 -6.62 10.17
C GLY A 204 -14.05 -5.69 10.03
N ILE A 205 -14.06 -4.92 8.95
CA ILE A 205 -15.00 -3.81 8.72
C ILE A 205 -16.46 -4.21 8.40
N GLY A 206 -16.84 -5.48 8.55
CA GLY A 206 -18.22 -5.95 8.40
C GLY A 206 -18.88 -5.68 7.03
N GLN A 207 -18.15 -5.86 5.91
CA GLN A 207 -18.71 -5.61 4.56
C GLN A 207 -20.00 -6.39 4.28
N PRO A 208 -20.98 -5.82 3.56
CA PRO A 208 -22.15 -6.56 3.10
C PRO A 208 -21.79 -7.75 2.21
N ASN A 209 -22.66 -8.77 2.19
CA ASN A 209 -22.36 -10.10 1.64
C ASN A 209 -21.98 -10.11 0.14
N ASP A 210 -22.48 -9.15 -0.65
CA ASP A 210 -22.27 -9.03 -2.08
C ASP A 210 -21.00 -8.22 -2.45
N TYR A 211 -20.36 -7.58 -1.46
CA TYR A 211 -19.21 -6.71 -1.68
C TYR A 211 -18.00 -7.42 -2.27
N PRO A 212 -17.70 -8.70 -1.97
CA PRO A 212 -16.59 -9.38 -2.64
C PRO A 212 -16.71 -9.38 -4.17
N LEU A 213 -17.90 -9.62 -4.72
CA LEU A 213 -18.11 -9.61 -6.16
C LEU A 213 -18.13 -8.18 -6.74
N LYS A 214 -18.70 -7.22 -6.01
CA LYS A 214 -18.62 -5.79 -6.38
C LYS A 214 -17.18 -5.29 -6.40
N TRP A 215 -16.36 -5.75 -5.46
CA TRP A 215 -14.93 -5.43 -5.39
C TRP A 215 -14.17 -5.97 -6.59
N VAL A 216 -14.48 -7.20 -7.04
CA VAL A 216 -13.89 -7.73 -8.29
C VAL A 216 -14.31 -6.89 -9.49
N ASP A 217 -15.59 -6.53 -9.58
CA ASP A 217 -16.12 -5.70 -10.67
C ASP A 217 -15.43 -4.32 -10.69
N GLU A 218 -15.40 -3.63 -9.54
CA GLU A 218 -14.76 -2.33 -9.39
C GLU A 218 -13.24 -2.40 -9.65
N PHE A 219 -12.56 -3.42 -9.13
CA PHE A 219 -11.13 -3.62 -9.40
C PHE A 219 -10.88 -3.76 -10.90
N LEU A 220 -11.61 -4.65 -11.59
CA LEU A 220 -11.41 -4.89 -13.02
C LEU A 220 -11.73 -3.65 -13.85
N TYR A 221 -12.72 -2.85 -13.45
CA TYR A 221 -12.98 -1.55 -14.05
C TYR A 221 -11.76 -0.64 -13.98
N TYR A 222 -11.21 -0.36 -12.79
CA TYR A 222 -10.06 0.54 -12.67
C TYR A 222 -8.76 -0.05 -13.23
N TYR A 223 -8.60 -1.37 -13.14
CA TYR A 223 -7.46 -2.07 -13.73
C TYR A 223 -7.43 -1.88 -15.25
N THR A 224 -8.55 -2.16 -15.93
CA THR A 224 -8.61 -2.10 -17.40
C THR A 224 -8.70 -0.68 -17.97
N ASN A 225 -9.33 0.28 -17.27
CA ASN A 225 -9.54 1.63 -17.78
C ASN A 225 -8.46 2.63 -17.36
N TYR A 226 -7.72 2.36 -16.28
CA TYR A 226 -6.74 3.30 -15.71
C TYR A 226 -5.39 2.64 -15.43
N GLY A 227 -5.24 1.32 -15.64
CA GLY A 227 -4.00 0.61 -15.34
C GLY A 227 -3.72 0.45 -13.83
N ILE A 228 -4.73 0.67 -12.97
CA ILE A 228 -4.57 0.60 -11.51
C ILE A 228 -4.35 -0.83 -11.07
N ARG A 229 -3.09 -1.17 -10.75
CA ARG A 229 -2.67 -2.55 -10.46
C ARG A 229 -2.79 -2.94 -8.99
N GLN A 230 -2.51 -2.03 -8.07
CA GLN A 230 -2.42 -2.32 -6.63
C GLN A 230 -3.57 -1.67 -5.86
N VAL A 231 -4.35 -2.48 -5.14
CA VAL A 231 -5.45 -1.98 -4.32
C VAL A 231 -5.36 -2.42 -2.86
N LEU A 232 -5.92 -1.62 -1.95
CA LEU A 232 -6.06 -1.96 -0.54
C LEU A 232 -7.15 -3.01 -0.35
N ASN A 233 -6.87 -3.99 0.49
CA ASN A 233 -7.75 -5.10 0.79
C ASN A 233 -7.91 -5.27 2.31
N ILE A 234 -9.14 -5.54 2.75
CA ILE A 234 -9.54 -5.37 4.16
C ILE A 234 -10.45 -6.48 4.68
N ASN A 235 -10.81 -7.44 3.83
CA ASN A 235 -11.73 -8.52 4.15
C ASN A 235 -11.22 -9.86 3.58
N PRO A 236 -11.38 -10.99 4.29
CA PRO A 236 -10.93 -12.30 3.81
C PRO A 236 -11.52 -12.74 2.46
N GLY A 237 -12.78 -12.40 2.17
CA GLY A 237 -13.46 -12.72 0.93
C GLY A 237 -12.85 -11.99 -0.27
N THR A 238 -12.66 -10.67 -0.17
CA THR A 238 -11.98 -9.88 -1.22
C THR A 238 -10.50 -10.27 -1.36
N VAL A 239 -9.82 -10.67 -0.28
CA VAL A 239 -8.46 -11.24 -0.34
C VAL A 239 -8.45 -12.55 -1.12
N PHE A 240 -9.40 -13.45 -0.84
CA PHE A 240 -9.53 -14.72 -1.56
C PHE A 240 -9.82 -14.51 -3.05
N LEU A 241 -10.76 -13.63 -3.39
CA LEU A 241 -11.06 -13.33 -4.80
C LEU A 241 -9.88 -12.67 -5.51
N GLY A 242 -9.09 -11.83 -4.81
CA GLY A 242 -7.82 -11.33 -5.31
C GLY A 242 -6.83 -12.44 -5.66
N TYR A 243 -6.76 -13.51 -4.87
CA TYR A 243 -5.96 -14.69 -5.19
C TYR A 243 -6.50 -15.46 -6.41
N LEU A 244 -7.82 -15.59 -6.55
CA LEU A 244 -8.43 -16.25 -7.70
C LEU A 244 -8.20 -15.49 -9.00
N LEU A 245 -8.26 -14.15 -9.00
CA LEU A 245 -7.91 -13.33 -10.16
C LEU A 245 -6.48 -13.64 -10.64
N ARG A 246 -5.51 -13.69 -9.72
CA ARG A 246 -4.14 -14.07 -10.07
C ARG A 246 -4.06 -15.49 -10.61
N LYS A 247 -4.79 -16.42 -10.01
CA LYS A 247 -4.82 -17.83 -10.44
C LYS A 247 -5.34 -17.98 -11.87
N LEU A 248 -6.30 -17.14 -12.28
CA LEU A 248 -6.78 -17.07 -13.68
C LEU A 248 -5.76 -16.47 -14.65
N GLY A 249 -4.73 -15.77 -14.16
CA GLY A 249 -3.70 -15.12 -14.99
C GLY A 249 -3.78 -13.60 -15.03
N ILE A 250 -4.73 -12.98 -14.31
CA ILE A 250 -4.84 -11.52 -14.21
C ILE A 250 -3.71 -10.99 -13.33
N GLN A 251 -2.99 -9.96 -13.76
CA GLN A 251 -1.82 -9.43 -13.05
C GLN A 251 -2.20 -8.43 -11.96
N ASN A 252 -3.28 -8.72 -11.22
CA ASN A 252 -3.73 -7.91 -10.10
C ASN A 252 -2.75 -7.99 -8.92
N GLU A 253 -2.69 -6.92 -8.15
CA GLU A 253 -1.94 -6.85 -6.91
C GLU A 253 -2.79 -6.21 -5.82
N PHE A 254 -2.54 -6.57 -4.57
CA PHE A 254 -3.18 -5.93 -3.44
C PHE A 254 -2.27 -5.92 -2.22
N LYS A 255 -2.56 -4.99 -1.31
CA LYS A 255 -2.02 -5.03 0.06
C LYS A 255 -3.14 -5.27 1.06
N ILE A 256 -2.78 -5.86 2.20
CA ILE A 256 -3.70 -6.02 3.33
C ILE A 256 -3.60 -4.79 4.24
N SER A 257 -4.74 -4.31 4.71
CA SER A 257 -4.84 -3.21 5.68
C SER A 257 -4.62 -3.68 7.11
N VAL A 258 -4.24 -2.73 7.97
CA VAL A 258 -4.12 -2.91 9.42
C VAL A 258 -5.47 -3.34 10.03
N PHE A 259 -6.59 -2.86 9.46
CA PHE A 259 -7.95 -3.20 9.90
C PHE A 259 -8.32 -4.68 9.72
N MET A 260 -7.57 -5.46 8.94
CA MET A 260 -7.79 -6.91 8.84
C MET A 260 -7.27 -7.67 10.07
N GLY A 261 -6.48 -7.03 10.95
CA GLY A 261 -6.13 -7.59 12.25
C GLY A 261 -5.10 -8.71 12.24
N ASN A 262 -4.09 -8.66 11.36
CA ASN A 262 -2.97 -9.61 11.39
C ASN A 262 -2.00 -9.23 12.53
N ASP A 263 -2.31 -9.69 13.75
CA ASP A 263 -1.74 -9.21 15.00
C ASP A 263 -0.74 -10.16 15.69
N ASN A 264 -0.55 -11.36 15.14
CA ASN A 264 0.35 -12.36 15.69
C ASN A 264 0.93 -13.28 14.60
N PRO A 265 1.99 -14.05 14.89
CA PRO A 265 2.63 -14.92 13.90
C PRO A 265 1.72 -15.97 13.27
N TYR A 266 0.69 -16.44 13.97
CA TYR A 266 -0.23 -17.47 13.47
C TYR A 266 -1.27 -16.90 12.50
N ALA A 267 -1.80 -15.70 12.80
CA ALA A 267 -2.65 -14.97 11.85
C ALA A 267 -1.89 -14.70 10.55
N ALA A 268 -0.64 -14.22 10.66
CA ALA A 268 0.22 -14.01 9.52
C ALA A 268 0.57 -15.31 8.77
N LEU A 269 0.86 -16.39 9.48
CA LEU A 269 1.10 -17.70 8.88
C LEU A 269 -0.12 -18.16 8.07
N TRP A 270 -1.34 -18.05 8.61
CA TRP A 270 -2.56 -18.41 7.88
C TRP A 270 -2.71 -17.62 6.58
N THR A 271 -2.54 -16.29 6.65
CA THR A 271 -2.60 -15.41 5.49
C THR A 271 -1.58 -15.80 4.41
N LEU A 272 -0.33 -16.08 4.81
CA LEU A 272 0.74 -16.48 3.90
C LEU A 272 0.58 -17.91 3.35
N LEU A 273 -0.01 -18.84 4.10
CA LEU A 273 -0.34 -20.18 3.61
C LEU A 273 -1.42 -20.13 2.53
N ALA A 274 -2.46 -19.31 2.73
CA ALA A 274 -3.48 -19.08 1.70
C ALA A 274 -2.85 -18.46 0.44
N ALA A 275 -1.99 -17.44 0.60
CA ALA A 275 -1.23 -16.84 -0.49
C ALA A 275 -0.41 -17.87 -1.27
N LYS A 276 0.21 -18.83 -0.57
CA LYS A 276 1.00 -19.91 -1.18
C LYS A 276 0.16 -20.93 -1.92
N LEU A 277 -1.00 -21.31 -1.36
CA LEU A 277 -1.91 -22.26 -1.98
C LEU A 277 -2.39 -21.76 -3.36
N PHE A 278 -2.61 -20.45 -3.48
CA PHE A 278 -3.12 -19.83 -4.71
C PHE A 278 -2.07 -19.10 -5.55
N SER A 279 -0.78 -19.28 -5.26
CA SER A 279 0.27 -18.64 -6.08
C SER A 279 0.20 -19.12 -7.55
N ALA A 280 0.67 -18.25 -8.45
CA ALA A 280 0.83 -18.59 -9.86
C ALA A 280 1.93 -19.65 -10.05
N LYS A 281 2.02 -20.22 -11.26
CA LYS A 281 2.97 -21.29 -11.59
C LYS A 281 4.44 -20.85 -11.43
N ASP A 282 4.71 -19.56 -11.66
CA ASP A 282 6.02 -18.94 -11.48
C ASP A 282 6.34 -18.59 -10.01
N GLY A 283 5.43 -18.91 -9.08
CA GLY A 283 5.57 -18.60 -7.65
C GLY A 283 5.14 -17.19 -7.26
N SER A 284 4.72 -16.35 -8.22
CA SER A 284 4.20 -15.01 -7.93
C SER A 284 2.86 -15.05 -7.18
N CYS A 285 2.58 -13.98 -6.44
CA CYS A 285 1.39 -13.82 -5.61
C CYS A 285 0.87 -12.39 -5.76
N PRO A 286 -0.46 -12.16 -5.73
CA PRO A 286 -1.00 -10.80 -5.80
C PRO A 286 -0.85 -10.05 -4.47
N LEU A 287 -0.61 -10.72 -3.34
CA LEU A 287 -0.30 -10.06 -2.07
C LEU A 287 1.12 -9.48 -2.12
N ILE A 288 1.24 -8.15 -2.15
CA ILE A 288 2.53 -7.45 -2.27
C ILE A 288 2.86 -6.56 -1.06
N GLY A 289 1.86 -6.25 -0.23
CA GLY A 289 2.00 -5.41 0.96
C GLY A 289 1.21 -6.00 2.10
N PHE A 290 1.83 -6.09 3.26
CA PHE A 290 1.26 -6.76 4.42
C PHE A 290 1.40 -5.88 5.64
N ASN A 291 0.37 -5.05 5.90
CA ASN A 291 0.27 -4.34 7.16
C ASN A 291 0.00 -5.33 8.29
N LEU A 292 0.89 -5.31 9.27
CA LEU A 292 0.66 -5.97 10.54
C LEU A 292 -0.11 -5.03 11.46
N SER A 293 -0.81 -5.58 12.45
CA SER A 293 -1.50 -4.79 13.48
C SER A 293 -0.53 -3.87 14.21
N ASN A 294 -0.99 -2.70 14.65
CA ASN A 294 -0.23 -1.80 15.51
C ASN A 294 0.20 -2.44 16.86
N SER A 295 -0.41 -3.57 17.25
CA SER A 295 -0.05 -4.34 18.45
C SER A 295 1.16 -5.28 18.31
N VAL A 296 1.64 -5.56 17.10
CA VAL A 296 2.82 -6.46 16.94
C VAL A 296 4.06 -5.82 17.55
N ASN A 297 5.09 -6.61 17.87
CA ASN A 297 6.41 -6.14 18.28
C ASN A 297 7.50 -6.69 17.33
N ASN A 298 8.76 -6.29 17.53
CA ASN A 298 9.90 -6.75 16.72
C ASN A 298 10.01 -8.27 16.65
N ARG A 299 9.81 -8.97 17.77
CA ARG A 299 9.87 -10.44 17.79
C ARG A 299 8.81 -11.08 16.90
N THR A 300 7.60 -10.54 16.90
CA THR A 300 6.53 -11.00 16.00
C THR A 300 6.90 -10.74 14.54
N ILE A 301 7.46 -9.56 14.22
CA ILE A 301 7.90 -9.21 12.87
C ILE A 301 8.99 -10.17 12.37
N GLU A 302 9.99 -10.48 13.20
CA GLU A 302 11.05 -11.45 12.89
C GLU A 302 10.49 -12.83 12.55
N ILE A 303 9.58 -13.37 13.38
CA ILE A 303 8.97 -14.69 13.15
C ILE A 303 8.17 -14.69 11.83
N ILE A 304 7.44 -13.61 11.55
CA ILE A 304 6.69 -13.46 10.30
C ILE A 304 7.65 -13.39 9.11
N ALA A 305 8.78 -12.67 9.23
CA ALA A 305 9.81 -12.61 8.21
C ALA A 305 10.41 -13.99 7.92
N GLU A 306 10.66 -14.81 8.94
CA GLU A 306 11.12 -16.20 8.77
C GLU A 306 10.10 -17.06 8.02
N VAL A 307 8.82 -16.99 8.39
CA VAL A 307 7.73 -17.72 7.72
C VAL A 307 7.62 -17.29 6.27
N ARG A 308 7.55 -15.98 6.03
CA ARG A 308 7.50 -15.38 4.69
C ARG A 308 8.66 -15.88 3.82
N LYS A 309 9.88 -15.89 4.36
CA LYS A 309 11.07 -16.39 3.65
C LYS A 309 10.95 -17.87 3.31
N LYS A 310 10.54 -18.72 4.27
CA LYS A 310 10.37 -20.17 4.04
C LYS A 310 9.33 -20.49 2.97
N LEU A 311 8.34 -19.62 2.77
CA LEU A 311 7.33 -19.77 1.72
C LEU A 311 7.77 -19.21 0.36
N GLY A 312 8.94 -18.56 0.28
CA GLY A 312 9.47 -17.95 -0.94
C GLY A 312 8.92 -16.55 -1.21
N PHE A 313 8.45 -15.84 -0.18
CA PHE A 313 7.81 -14.53 -0.31
C PHE A 313 8.65 -13.36 0.20
N GLU A 314 9.92 -13.57 0.58
CA GLU A 314 10.81 -12.53 1.15
C GLU A 314 10.85 -11.28 0.26
N ASP A 315 10.98 -11.45 -1.06
CA ASP A 315 11.06 -10.33 -2.03
C ASP A 315 9.71 -9.93 -2.64
N ILE A 316 8.63 -10.65 -2.33
CA ILE A 316 7.30 -10.44 -2.93
C ILE A 316 6.38 -9.70 -1.95
N VAL A 317 6.20 -10.25 -0.76
CA VAL A 317 5.25 -9.73 0.25
C VAL A 317 6.00 -8.78 1.17
N ARG A 318 5.88 -7.47 0.97
CA ARG A 318 6.54 -6.49 1.84
C ARG A 318 5.84 -6.38 3.18
N ILE A 319 6.59 -6.45 4.28
CA ILE A 319 6.05 -6.14 5.60
C ILE A 319 5.93 -4.63 5.67
N GLU A 320 4.73 -4.12 5.91
CA GLU A 320 4.48 -2.69 6.03
C GLU A 320 4.31 -2.37 7.52
N HIS A 321 5.29 -1.66 8.09
CA HIS A 321 5.40 -1.38 9.51
C HIS A 321 5.11 0.09 9.76
N HIS A 322 4.07 0.37 10.54
CA HIS A 322 3.71 1.72 10.94
C HIS A 322 4.74 2.30 11.91
N ILE A 323 5.40 3.38 11.47
CA ILE A 323 6.39 4.11 12.26
C ILE A 323 5.72 5.21 13.06
N THR A 324 4.89 5.99 12.40
CA THR A 324 4.00 6.99 12.97
C THR A 324 2.58 6.67 12.55
N GLU A 325 1.63 6.96 13.42
CA GLU A 325 0.20 6.80 13.16
C GLU A 325 -0.53 8.13 13.34
N THR A 326 -1.77 8.22 12.84
CA THR A 326 -2.59 9.42 13.06
C THR A 326 -2.67 9.77 14.54
N TYR A 327 -2.64 11.06 14.85
CA TYR A 327 -2.61 11.50 16.25
C TYR A 327 -3.86 11.07 17.02
N LYS A 328 -5.01 11.10 16.35
CA LYS A 328 -6.31 10.68 16.89
C LYS A 328 -6.73 9.27 16.46
N SER A 329 -7.66 8.72 17.24
CA SER A 329 -8.54 7.58 16.91
C SER A 329 -7.97 6.16 17.05
N ILE A 330 -6.98 5.74 16.25
CA ILE A 330 -6.66 4.30 16.12
C ILE A 330 -5.51 3.79 16.99
N VAL A 331 -4.71 4.69 17.57
CA VAL A 331 -3.60 4.33 18.46
C VAL A 331 -3.56 5.20 19.71
N ARG A 332 -2.87 4.70 20.74
CA ARG A 332 -2.51 5.51 21.91
C ARG A 332 -1.25 6.31 21.61
N GLN A 333 -1.26 7.59 21.96
CA GLN A 333 -0.08 8.46 21.89
C GLN A 333 0.73 8.39 23.21
N PRO A 334 2.06 8.58 23.17
CA PRO A 334 2.91 8.78 21.99
C PRO A 334 3.07 7.50 21.16
N TYR A 335 2.88 7.60 19.83
CA TYR A 335 3.12 6.50 18.89
C TYR A 335 4.24 6.86 17.91
N ASN A 336 5.47 6.43 18.22
CA ASN A 336 6.61 6.50 17.32
C ASN A 336 7.46 5.24 17.48
N ARG A 337 7.55 4.45 16.41
CA ARG A 337 8.21 3.13 16.39
C ARG A 337 9.49 3.12 15.54
N ARG A 338 10.10 4.28 15.34
CA ARG A 338 11.30 4.42 14.52
C ARG A 338 12.48 3.62 15.07
N GLU A 339 12.67 3.61 16.38
CA GLU A 339 13.74 2.82 17.00
C GLU A 339 13.52 1.31 16.80
N GLU A 340 12.27 0.86 16.87
CA GLU A 340 11.91 -0.53 16.56
C GLU A 340 12.29 -0.91 15.12
N LEU A 341 11.98 -0.04 14.15
CA LEU A 341 12.39 -0.22 12.76
C LEU A 341 13.91 -0.31 12.61
N VAL A 342 14.67 0.60 13.26
CA VAL A 342 16.14 0.63 13.18
C VAL A 342 16.74 -0.70 13.65
N GLN A 343 16.15 -1.32 14.69
CA GLN A 343 16.59 -2.63 15.19
C GLN A 343 16.30 -3.77 14.21
N LEU A 344 15.30 -3.66 13.34
CA LEU A 344 14.94 -4.68 12.36
C LEU A 344 15.66 -4.53 11.01
N ALA A 345 15.95 -3.29 10.62
CA ALA A 345 16.38 -2.90 9.27
C ALA A 345 17.79 -3.38 8.87
N ASP A 346 18.40 -4.23 9.69
CA ASP A 346 19.73 -4.78 9.49
C ASP A 346 19.73 -6.30 9.21
N HIS A 347 18.58 -6.97 9.39
CA HIS A 347 18.38 -8.40 9.16
C HIS A 347 16.99 -8.80 8.64
N VAL A 348 15.97 -7.93 8.73
CA VAL A 348 14.64 -8.15 8.12
C VAL A 348 14.58 -7.46 6.75
N ALA A 349 14.57 -8.26 5.68
CA ALA A 349 14.52 -7.74 4.31
C ALA A 349 13.10 -7.28 3.93
N ASN A 350 12.99 -6.45 2.89
CA ASN A 350 11.71 -6.04 2.28
C ASN A 350 10.66 -5.61 3.31
N ILE A 351 11.03 -4.59 4.09
CA ILE A 351 10.18 -3.89 5.05
C ILE A 351 9.92 -2.46 4.55
N ALA A 352 8.75 -1.93 4.83
CA ALA A 352 8.40 -0.54 4.59
C ALA A 352 8.23 0.20 5.91
N ALA A 353 8.77 1.41 5.97
CA ALA A 353 8.51 2.38 7.02
C ALA A 353 7.30 3.21 6.60
N LYS A 354 6.12 2.88 7.13
CA LYS A 354 4.86 3.53 6.80
C LYS A 354 4.57 4.67 7.76
N HIS A 355 4.28 5.85 7.22
CA HIS A 355 3.94 7.04 8.00
C HIS A 355 2.49 7.44 7.70
N GLU A 356 1.61 7.26 8.70
CA GLU A 356 0.21 7.68 8.62
C GLU A 356 -0.03 9.04 9.28
N GLY A 357 0.75 9.38 10.31
CA GLY A 357 0.77 10.68 10.99
C GLY A 357 2.18 11.28 11.08
N SER A 358 2.32 12.42 11.75
CA SER A 358 3.60 13.11 11.91
C SER A 358 4.29 12.83 13.25
N GLU A 359 5.34 13.58 13.55
CA GLU A 359 5.99 13.63 14.85
C GLU A 359 5.05 14.14 15.93
N ILE A 360 5.11 13.47 17.08
CA ILE A 360 4.23 13.70 18.23
C ILE A 360 4.23 15.16 18.69
N GLU A 361 5.41 15.80 18.75
CA GLU A 361 5.52 17.19 19.20
C GLU A 361 4.92 18.18 18.20
N THR A 362 4.97 17.87 16.91
CA THR A 362 4.31 18.67 15.87
C THR A 362 2.79 18.53 15.99
N GLU A 363 2.29 17.30 16.03
CA GLU A 363 0.86 16.98 16.10
C GLU A 363 0.19 17.59 17.33
N LYS A 364 0.84 17.52 18.51
CA LYS A 364 0.33 18.12 19.76
C LYS A 364 0.02 19.61 19.63
N GLY A 365 0.77 20.34 18.80
CA GLY A 365 0.62 21.77 18.59
C GLY A 365 -0.31 22.14 17.43
N ARG A 366 -0.80 21.18 16.65
CA ARG A 366 -1.72 21.45 15.54
C ARG A 366 -3.13 21.75 16.07
N GLU A 367 -3.75 22.78 15.50
CA GLU A 367 -5.18 23.05 15.71
C GLU A 367 -6.04 21.90 15.18
N HIS A 368 -5.70 21.40 13.98
CA HIS A 368 -6.29 20.21 13.38
C HIS A 368 -5.23 19.10 13.27
N PRO A 369 -4.95 18.35 14.35
CA PRO A 369 -4.00 17.24 14.30
C PRO A 369 -4.55 16.11 13.41
N SER A 370 -3.69 15.24 12.93
CA SER A 370 -4.09 14.16 12.03
C SER A 370 -5.09 13.19 12.68
N ASP A 371 -6.15 12.87 11.95
CA ASP A 371 -7.16 11.88 12.33
C ASP A 371 -7.36 10.89 11.18
N ILE A 372 -7.49 9.60 11.49
CA ILE A 372 -7.80 8.58 10.48
C ILE A 372 -9.17 8.84 9.84
N PHE A 373 -10.09 9.47 10.57
CA PHE A 373 -11.45 9.69 10.10
C PHE A 373 -11.53 10.75 8.99
N ASP A 374 -10.53 11.65 8.90
CA ASP A 374 -10.41 12.58 7.78
C ASP A 374 -10.29 11.87 6.43
N TYR A 375 -9.85 10.61 6.41
CA TYR A 375 -9.68 9.85 5.17
C TYR A 375 -11.00 9.36 4.58
N PHE A 376 -12.08 9.37 5.36
CA PHE A 376 -13.42 8.96 4.93
C PHE A 376 -14.27 10.14 4.46
N ARG A 377 -13.83 11.37 4.73
CA ARG A 377 -14.53 12.59 4.35
C ARG A 377 -14.45 12.85 2.87
N GLU A 378 -15.50 13.46 2.32
CA GLU A 378 -15.54 13.84 0.92
C GLU A 378 -14.78 15.15 0.70
N LYS A 379 -14.13 15.31 -0.45
CA LYS A 379 -13.42 16.53 -0.84
C LYS A 379 -14.33 17.75 -0.70
N LYS A 380 -15.59 17.65 -1.16
CA LYS A 380 -16.58 18.72 -1.07
C LYS A 380 -16.85 19.15 0.38
N GLU A 381 -16.89 18.20 1.31
CA GLU A 381 -17.08 18.47 2.74
C GLU A 381 -15.85 19.18 3.34
N ILE A 382 -14.65 18.71 2.98
CA ILE A 382 -13.38 19.30 3.39
C ILE A 382 -13.24 20.74 2.85
N GLU A 383 -13.62 20.97 1.59
CA GLU A 383 -13.60 22.30 0.97
C GLU A 383 -14.63 23.24 1.61
N ALA A 384 -15.85 22.77 1.86
CA ALA A 384 -16.91 23.57 2.48
C ALA A 384 -16.58 23.97 3.94
N SER A 385 -15.87 23.10 4.67
CA SER A 385 -15.37 23.39 6.03
C SER A 385 -14.12 24.27 6.04
N GLY A 386 -13.44 24.46 4.89
CA GLY A 386 -12.21 25.24 4.80
C GLY A 386 -10.97 24.51 5.34
N GLU A 387 -11.04 23.21 5.57
CA GLU A 387 -10.00 22.43 6.25
C GLU A 387 -8.94 21.86 5.30
N MET A 388 -9.11 22.00 3.98
CA MET A 388 -8.15 21.53 2.98
C MET A 388 -6.69 21.98 3.25
N PRO A 389 -6.40 23.25 3.63
CA PRO A 389 -5.04 23.66 3.96
C PRO A 389 -4.46 22.95 5.18
N ALA A 390 -5.29 22.67 6.19
CA ALA A 390 -4.86 21.95 7.39
C ALA A 390 -4.55 20.48 7.06
N LEU A 391 -5.36 19.83 6.23
CA LEU A 391 -5.11 18.45 5.79
C LEU A 391 -3.86 18.34 4.90
N LEU A 392 -3.62 19.32 4.02
CA LEU A 392 -2.36 19.41 3.27
C LEU A 392 -1.17 19.57 4.22
N ARG A 393 -1.29 20.41 5.27
CA ARG A 393 -0.21 20.56 6.26
C ARG A 393 0.03 19.25 7.01
N ASN A 394 -1.01 18.53 7.40
CA ASN A 394 -0.89 17.20 8.00
C ASN A 394 -0.19 16.21 7.06
N TYR A 395 -0.48 16.25 5.76
CA TYR A 395 0.21 15.43 4.76
C TYR A 395 1.71 15.76 4.69
N LEU A 396 2.07 17.03 4.58
CA LEU A 396 3.47 17.46 4.53
C LEU A 396 4.22 17.21 5.86
N ASP A 397 3.51 17.23 6.99
CA ASP A 397 4.06 16.86 8.29
C ASP A 397 4.44 15.37 8.35
N LYS A 398 3.75 14.49 7.63
CA LYS A 398 4.17 13.09 7.47
C LYS A 398 5.46 12.99 6.65
N HIS A 399 5.60 13.82 5.62
CA HIS A 399 6.83 13.88 4.81
C HIS A 399 8.06 14.25 5.65
N ASP A 400 7.89 15.17 6.61
CA ASP A 400 8.96 15.51 7.55
C ASP A 400 9.37 14.25 8.37
N SER A 401 8.40 13.47 8.86
CA SER A 401 8.65 12.21 9.57
C SER A 401 9.29 11.12 8.69
N VAL A 402 8.96 11.05 7.39
CA VAL A 402 9.63 10.17 6.42
C VAL A 402 11.13 10.47 6.38
N ASN A 403 11.49 11.76 6.33
CA ASN A 403 12.89 12.19 6.27
C ASN A 403 13.63 11.97 7.59
N LEU A 404 12.96 12.11 8.74
CA LEU A 404 13.54 11.75 10.04
C LEU A 404 13.83 10.24 10.13
N THR A 405 12.97 9.40 9.55
CA THR A 405 13.23 7.96 9.44
C THR A 405 14.42 7.67 8.53
N ALA A 406 14.52 8.31 7.37
CA ALA A 406 15.66 8.16 6.48
C ALA A 406 16.99 8.59 7.13
N ARG A 407 16.97 9.68 7.92
CA ARG A 407 18.10 10.14 8.74
C ARG A 407 18.52 9.09 9.76
N ALA A 408 17.58 8.58 10.56
CA ALA A 408 17.87 7.58 11.59
C ALA A 408 18.48 6.29 11.02
N LEU A 409 17.99 5.83 9.86
CA LEU A 409 18.60 4.70 9.14
C LEU A 409 20.03 5.04 8.68
N THR A 410 20.22 6.22 8.11
CA THR A 410 21.52 6.68 7.60
C THR A 410 22.56 6.77 8.70
N GLU A 411 22.21 7.33 9.86
CA GLU A 411 23.09 7.46 11.04
C GLU A 411 23.61 6.11 11.56
N LYS A 412 22.90 5.02 11.26
CA LYS A 412 23.24 3.65 11.68
C LYS A 412 23.86 2.80 10.56
N GLY A 413 24.17 3.39 9.39
CA GLY A 413 24.66 2.64 8.23
C GLY A 413 23.64 1.68 7.62
N LEU A 414 22.35 1.95 7.86
CA LEU A 414 21.24 1.24 7.27
C LEU A 414 20.77 1.96 6.01
N SER A 415 20.18 1.20 5.09
CA SER A 415 19.78 1.73 3.78
C SER A 415 18.27 1.95 3.69
N PHE A 416 17.85 2.72 2.70
CA PHE A 416 16.46 3.04 2.44
C PHE A 416 16.19 3.06 0.93
N LYS A 417 14.90 2.98 0.55
CA LYS A 417 14.41 3.17 -0.82
C LYS A 417 13.49 4.40 -0.85
N ALA A 418 14.01 5.49 -1.39
CA ALA A 418 13.25 6.68 -1.80
C ALA A 418 12.74 6.52 -3.24
N ALA A 419 12.05 7.53 -3.79
CA ALA A 419 11.64 7.56 -5.19
C ALA A 419 12.85 7.39 -6.14
N PRO A 420 13.02 6.23 -6.79
CA PRO A 420 14.28 5.83 -7.40
C PRO A 420 14.64 6.62 -8.67
N LEU A 421 13.65 7.18 -9.37
CA LEU A 421 13.91 8.01 -10.55
C LEU A 421 14.15 9.49 -10.20
N LEU A 422 13.82 9.92 -8.97
CA LEU A 422 14.15 11.26 -8.49
C LEU A 422 15.52 11.29 -7.80
N HIS A 423 15.78 10.31 -6.94
CA HIS A 423 16.98 10.26 -6.08
C HIS A 423 17.99 9.26 -6.64
N HIS A 424 18.77 9.71 -7.62
CA HIS A 424 19.83 8.91 -8.23
C HIS A 424 20.87 8.48 -7.19
N ARG A 425 21.47 7.30 -7.44
CA ARG A 425 22.50 6.71 -6.59
C ARG A 425 23.89 7.24 -6.89
#